data_AF-A0A7Y8HDZ8-F1
#
_entry.id   AF-A0A7Y8HDZ8-F1
#
_cell.length_a   1.000
_cell.length_b   1.000
_cell.length_c   1.000
_cell.angle_alpha   90.00
_cell.angle_beta   90.00
_cell.angle_gamma   90.00
#
_symmetry.space_group_name_H-M   'P 1'
#
loop_
_entity.id
_entity.type
_entity.pdbx_description
1 polymer ?
#
loop_
_entity_poly.entity_id
_entity_poly.type
_entity_poly.pdbx_seq_one_letter_code
_entity_poly.pdbx_strand_id
1 'polypeptide(L)'
;MLEGKGTLTPIQGNLLYEIGKIREASFFFLSGGTALAEFYLGHRRSYDLDFFTAEENLLIPFVRRVEKGLPKAQFKVHVIRLLEAFAEVEAQKEGEAIRLHFACDSPFRFEEPQPSGL
;
A
#
# COMPACT_ATOMS: atom_id res chain seq x y z
N MET A 1 3.72 7.90 16.63
CA MET A 1 3.53 6.82 15.65
C MET A 1 2.51 5.86 16.24
N LEU A 2 1.51 5.40 15.47
CA LEU A 2 0.50 4.47 15.97
C LEU A 2 1.17 3.13 16.32
N GLU A 3 0.81 2.56 17.47
CA GLU A 3 1.28 1.24 17.88
C GLU A 3 0.46 0.16 17.18
N GLY A 4 1.13 -0.82 16.56
CA GLY A 4 0.49 -1.92 15.85
C GLY A 4 -0.22 -2.91 16.79
N LYS A 5 -1.35 -3.45 16.35
CA LYS A 5 -2.15 -4.48 17.06
C LYS A 5 -1.67 -5.90 16.76
N GLY A 6 -0.63 -6.09 15.94
CA GLY A 6 -0.02 -7.40 15.69
C GLY A 6 -0.83 -8.28 14.72
N THR A 7 -1.58 -7.65 13.82
CA THR A 7 -2.37 -8.32 12.77
C THR A 7 -1.61 -8.50 11.47
N LEU A 8 -0.57 -7.70 11.22
CA LEU A 8 0.31 -7.82 10.05
C LEU A 8 1.09 -9.14 10.04
N THR A 9 1.15 -9.78 8.88
CA THR A 9 2.05 -10.91 8.65
C THR A 9 3.49 -10.44 8.43
N PRO A 10 4.50 -11.32 8.62
CA PRO A 10 5.89 -10.97 8.35
C PRO A 10 6.13 -10.46 6.91
N ILE A 11 5.50 -11.08 5.91
CA ILE A 11 5.61 -10.66 4.51
C ILE A 11 5.00 -9.27 4.27
N GLN A 12 3.87 -8.94 4.91
CA GLN A 12 3.27 -7.60 4.83
C GLN A 12 4.19 -6.55 5.48
N GLY A 13 4.77 -6.86 6.65
CA GLY A 13 5.76 -5.99 7.29
C GLY A 13 7.00 -5.76 6.41
N ASN A 14 7.50 -6.83 5.77
CA ASN A 14 8.62 -6.73 4.84
C ASN A 14 8.26 -5.87 3.61
N LEU A 15 7.06 -6.04 3.03
CA LEU A 15 6.58 -5.22 1.92
C LEU A 15 6.46 -3.74 2.30
N LEU A 16 5.89 -3.42 3.46
CA LEU A 16 5.80 -2.04 3.95
C LEU A 16 7.18 -1.40 4.08
N TYR A 17 8.15 -2.14 4.64
CA TYR A 17 9.53 -1.69 4.75
C TYR A 17 10.20 -1.46 3.38
N GLU A 18 10.05 -2.41 2.46
CA GLU A 18 10.66 -2.33 1.13
C GLU A 18 10.06 -1.23 0.25
N ILE A 19 8.73 -1.08 0.28
CA ILE A 19 8.02 0.01 -0.42
C ILE A 19 8.40 1.35 0.19
N GLY A 20 8.50 1.45 1.53
CA GLY A 20 8.88 2.67 2.23
C GLY A 20 10.27 3.23 1.88
N LYS A 21 11.15 2.42 1.28
CA LYS A 21 12.46 2.86 0.77
C LYS A 21 12.40 3.53 -0.61
N ILE A 22 11.27 3.43 -1.31
CA ILE A 22 11.07 4.09 -2.60
C ILE A 22 10.83 5.57 -2.33
N ARG A 23 11.57 6.46 -2.98
CA ARG A 23 11.54 7.91 -2.72
C ARG A 23 10.13 8.49 -2.75
N GLU A 24 9.31 8.08 -3.71
CA GLU A 24 7.95 8.57 -3.90
C GLU A 24 6.92 7.93 -2.95
N ALA A 25 7.32 6.93 -2.14
CA ALA A 25 6.42 6.30 -1.17
C ALA A 25 5.92 7.29 -0.11
N SER A 26 6.62 8.40 0.14
CA SER A 26 6.18 9.47 1.03
C SER A 26 4.89 10.17 0.59
N PHE A 27 4.50 10.04 -0.68
CA PHE A 27 3.25 10.57 -1.21
C PHE A 27 2.09 9.58 -1.09
N PHE A 28 2.36 8.37 -0.59
CA PHE A 28 1.35 7.34 -0.37
C PHE A 28 1.12 7.13 1.13
N PHE A 29 -0.12 6.79 1.47
CA PHE A 29 -0.49 6.38 2.81
C PHE A 29 -1.19 5.03 2.78
N LEU A 30 -0.93 4.19 3.78
CA LEU A 30 -1.62 2.92 3.96
C LEU A 30 -3.04 3.18 4.44
N SER A 31 -4.01 2.52 3.81
CA SER A 31 -5.44 2.62 4.10
C SER A 31 -6.08 1.24 4.09
N GLY A 32 -7.40 1.20 3.93
CA GLY A 32 -8.17 -0.02 3.74
C GLY A 32 -8.26 -0.90 4.99
N GLY A 33 -8.64 -2.16 4.77
CA GLY A 33 -8.92 -3.10 5.85
C GLY A 33 -7.70 -3.41 6.71
N THR A 34 -6.51 -3.46 6.10
CA THR A 34 -5.27 -3.75 6.80
C THR A 34 -4.84 -2.62 7.72
N ALA A 35 -4.93 -1.35 7.29
CA ALA A 35 -4.66 -0.22 8.17
C ALA A 35 -5.64 -0.17 9.36
N LEU A 36 -6.93 -0.42 9.09
CA LEU A 36 -7.97 -0.43 10.13
C LEU A 36 -7.75 -1.55 11.16
N ALA A 37 -7.40 -2.75 10.69
CA ALA A 37 -7.11 -3.87 11.58
C ALA A 37 -5.83 -3.63 12.39
N GLU A 38 -4.75 -3.21 11.75
CA GLU A 38 -3.44 -3.10 12.40
C GLU A 38 -3.34 -1.92 13.36
N PHE A 39 -3.87 -0.75 13.02
CA PHE A 39 -3.58 0.47 13.78
C PHE A 39 -4.75 0.96 14.64
N TYR A 40 -5.94 0.35 14.51
CA TYR A 40 -7.13 0.78 15.24
C TYR A 40 -7.81 -0.36 16.02
N LEU A 41 -8.26 -1.41 15.33
CA LEU A 41 -9.23 -2.35 15.89
C LEU A 41 -8.67 -3.70 16.38
N GLY A 42 -7.62 -4.25 15.76
CA GLY A 42 -7.07 -5.57 16.09
C GLY A 42 -8.04 -6.76 15.89
N HIS A 43 -9.16 -6.53 15.22
CA HIS A 43 -10.32 -7.44 15.20
C HIS A 43 -10.23 -8.62 14.20
N ARG A 44 -9.34 -8.55 13.21
CA ARG A 44 -9.16 -9.60 12.19
C ARG A 44 -7.82 -9.49 11.48
N ARG A 45 -7.45 -10.53 10.73
CA ARG A 45 -6.40 -10.44 9.70
C ARG A 45 -6.99 -9.91 8.39
N SER A 46 -6.16 -9.23 7.61
CA SER A 46 -6.45 -8.81 6.23
C SER A 46 -5.28 -9.23 5.33
N TYR A 47 -5.54 -9.49 4.06
CA TYR A 47 -4.62 -10.23 3.18
C TYR A 47 -4.03 -9.37 2.06
N ASP A 48 -4.40 -8.09 2.00
CA ASP A 48 -4.00 -7.09 1.03
C ASP A 48 -3.30 -5.90 1.70
N LEU A 49 -2.67 -5.04 0.91
CA LEU A 49 -2.19 -3.73 1.33
C LEU A 49 -2.71 -2.68 0.36
N ASP A 50 -3.51 -1.75 0.87
CA ASP A 50 -4.08 -0.66 0.08
C ASP A 50 -3.33 0.64 0.34
N PHE A 51 -2.77 1.22 -0.71
CA PHE A 51 -2.04 2.49 -0.68
C PHE A 51 -2.79 3.53 -1.49
N PHE A 52 -2.97 4.71 -0.91
CA PHE A 52 -3.63 5.84 -1.56
C PHE A 52 -2.68 7.01 -1.67
N THR A 53 -2.83 7.81 -2.71
CA THR A 53 -2.14 9.09 -2.89
C THR A 53 -3.14 10.15 -3.34
N ALA A 54 -2.92 11.40 -2.94
CA ALA A 54 -3.62 12.56 -3.50
C ALA A 54 -2.87 13.18 -4.69
N GLU A 55 -1.67 12.68 -5.00
CA GLU A 55 -0.82 13.20 -6.07
C GLU A 55 -1.24 12.61 -7.42
N GLU A 56 -1.85 13.44 -8.26
CA GLU A 56 -2.17 13.09 -9.63
C GLU A 56 -0.90 12.73 -10.43
N ASN A 57 -1.03 11.82 -11.40
CA ASN A 57 0.06 11.39 -12.30
C ASN A 57 1.25 10.68 -11.62
N LEU A 58 1.21 10.42 -10.31
CA LEU A 58 2.30 9.73 -9.60
C LEU A 58 2.22 8.20 -9.70
N LEU A 59 1.02 7.66 -9.94
CA LEU A 59 0.74 6.24 -9.80
C LEU A 59 1.57 5.36 -10.73
N ILE A 60 1.51 5.63 -12.04
CA ILE A 60 2.25 4.86 -13.05
C ILE A 60 3.77 4.88 -12.79
N PRO A 61 4.45 6.03 -12.64
CA PRO A 61 5.88 6.03 -12.36
C PRO A 61 6.23 5.37 -11.03
N PHE A 62 5.37 5.46 -10.01
CA PHE A 62 5.58 4.79 -8.74
C PHE A 62 5.50 3.26 -8.87
N VAL A 63 4.46 2.73 -9.51
CA VAL A 63 4.30 1.28 -9.73
C VAL A 63 5.48 0.70 -10.53
N ARG A 64 6.00 1.44 -11.52
CA ARG A 64 7.22 1.04 -12.24
C ARG A 64 8.46 0.96 -11.35
N ARG A 65 8.53 1.79 -10.30
CA ARG A 65 9.60 1.71 -9.29
C ARG A 65 9.38 0.55 -8.33
N VAL A 66 8.15 0.26 -7.93
CA VAL A 66 7.79 -0.93 -7.15
C VAL A 66 8.18 -2.20 -7.92
N GLU A 67 7.78 -2.32 -9.19
CA GLU A 67 8.08 -3.43 -10.09
C GLU A 67 9.59 -3.70 -10.23
N LYS A 68 10.41 -2.65 -10.23
CA LYS A 68 11.89 -2.75 -10.29
C LYS A 68 12.56 -2.91 -8.93
N GLY A 69 11.94 -2.42 -7.87
CA GLY A 69 12.51 -2.32 -6.52
C GLY A 69 12.36 -3.61 -5.74
N LEU A 70 11.14 -4.15 -5.68
CA LEU A 70 10.82 -5.33 -4.87
C LEU A 70 11.61 -6.60 -5.28
N PRO A 71 11.94 -6.86 -6.56
CA PRO A 71 12.80 -7.98 -6.93
C PRO A 71 14.19 -7.96 -6.27
N LYS A 72 14.71 -6.77 -5.93
CA LYS A 72 15.99 -6.63 -5.20
C LYS A 72 15.91 -7.16 -3.77
N ALA A 73 14.69 -7.25 -3.22
CA ALA A 73 14.38 -7.84 -1.93
C ALA A 73 13.80 -9.27 -2.04
N GLN A 74 14.03 -9.92 -3.17
CA GLN A 74 13.64 -11.31 -3.47
C GLN A 74 12.13 -11.53 -3.64
N PHE A 75 11.36 -10.47 -3.89
CA PHE A 75 9.95 -10.63 -4.29
C PHE A 75 9.85 -10.91 -5.79
N LYS A 76 9.04 -11.90 -6.17
CA LYS A 76 8.52 -11.99 -7.53
C LYS A 76 7.33 -11.03 -7.64
N VAL A 77 7.35 -10.15 -8.64
CA VAL A 77 6.30 -9.15 -8.83
C VAL A 77 5.55 -9.42 -10.13
N HIS A 78 4.23 -9.36 -10.07
CA HIS A 78 3.36 -9.41 -11.24
C HIS A 78 2.39 -8.22 -11.21
N VAL A 79 2.55 -7.30 -12.16
CA VAL A 79 1.60 -6.18 -12.34
C VAL A 79 0.38 -6.73 -13.08
N ILE A 80 -0.73 -6.87 -12.37
CA ILE A 80 -2.00 -7.42 -12.90
C ILE A 80 -2.74 -6.33 -13.68
N ARG A 81 -2.77 -5.11 -13.13
CA ARG A 81 -3.47 -3.97 -13.72
C ARG A 81 -2.69 -2.68 -13.48
N LEU A 82 -2.64 -1.83 -14.50
CA LEU A 82 -2.04 -0.50 -14.42
C LEU A 82 -2.88 0.48 -15.22
N LEU A 83 -3.70 1.27 -14.54
CA LEU A 83 -4.52 2.34 -15.07
C LEU A 83 -4.02 3.69 -14.53
N GLU A 84 -4.64 4.79 -14.96
CA GLU A 84 -4.26 6.14 -14.56
C GLU A 84 -4.45 6.39 -13.05
N ALA A 85 -5.58 5.98 -12.49
CA ALA A 85 -5.93 6.18 -11.08
C ALA A 85 -5.92 4.90 -10.22
N PHE A 86 -5.61 3.74 -10.80
CA PHE A 86 -5.56 2.48 -10.05
C PHE A 86 -4.55 1.49 -10.62
N ALA A 87 -3.81 0.83 -9.73
CA ALA A 87 -2.92 -0.26 -10.06
C ALA A 87 -3.06 -1.42 -9.08
N GLU A 88 -2.92 -2.62 -9.61
CA GLU A 88 -3.00 -3.87 -8.87
C GLU A 88 -1.73 -4.68 -9.16
N VAL A 89 -1.03 -5.02 -8.08
CA VAL A 89 0.24 -5.72 -8.13
C VAL A 89 0.20 -6.89 -7.18
N GLU A 90 0.63 -8.05 -7.63
CA GLU A 90 0.86 -9.20 -6.77
C GLU A 90 2.36 -9.32 -6.48
N ALA A 91 2.71 -9.34 -5.19
CA ALA A 91 4.08 -9.54 -4.73
C ALA A 91 4.16 -10.87 -3.98
N GLN A 92 5.06 -11.75 -4.44
CA GLN A 92 5.22 -13.09 -3.89
C GLN A 92 6.63 -13.28 -3.32
N LYS A 93 6.72 -13.88 -2.13
CA LYS A 93 7.98 -14.29 -1.51
C LYS A 93 7.74 -15.52 -0.65
N GLU A 94 8.66 -16.50 -0.70
CA GLU A 94 8.62 -17.71 0.13
C GLU A 94 7.29 -18.51 0.03
N GLY A 95 6.65 -18.47 -1.13
CA GLY A 95 5.38 -19.19 -1.37
C GLY A 95 4.12 -18.42 -0.95
N GLU A 96 4.26 -17.31 -0.24
CA GLU A 96 3.16 -16.40 0.10
C GLU A 96 3.03 -15.29 -0.95
N ALA A 97 1.79 -14.92 -1.28
CA ALA A 97 1.49 -13.84 -2.22
C ALA A 97 0.59 -12.81 -1.55
N ILE A 98 0.92 -11.52 -1.72
CA ILE A 98 0.17 -10.39 -1.20
C ILE A 98 -0.30 -9.54 -2.37
N ARG A 99 -1.59 -9.18 -2.36
CA ARG A 99 -2.18 -8.19 -3.26
C ARG A 99 -1.85 -6.79 -2.74
N LEU A 100 -1.27 -5.97 -3.61
CA LEU A 100 -1.02 -4.55 -3.38
C LEU A 100 -1.96 -3.77 -4.30
N HIS A 101 -2.70 -2.85 -3.70
CA HIS A 101 -3.48 -1.87 -4.45
C HIS A 101 -2.84 -0.50 -4.28
N PHE A 102 -2.67 0.20 -5.39
CA PHE A 102 -2.27 1.60 -5.40
C PHE A 102 -3.39 2.39 -6.09
N ALA A 103 -3.96 3.36 -5.40
CA ALA A 103 -5.03 4.19 -5.92
C ALA A 103 -4.65 5.68 -5.82
N CYS A 104 -4.99 6.45 -6.85
CA CYS A 104 -5.07 7.90 -6.74
C CYS A 104 -6.48 8.21 -6.20
N ASP A 105 -6.55 8.95 -5.09
CA ASP A 105 -7.82 9.38 -4.52
C ASP A 105 -8.59 10.21 -5.57
N SER A 106 -9.91 10.05 -5.59
CA SER A 106 -10.77 10.76 -6.54
C SER A 106 -10.76 12.25 -6.21
N PRO A 107 -10.74 13.15 -7.22
CA PRO A 107 -10.91 14.58 -6.97
C PRO A 107 -12.30 14.90 -6.39
N PHE A 108 -13.26 13.98 -6.48
CA PHE A 108 -14.60 14.17 -5.93
C PHE A 108 -14.65 13.77 -4.45
N ARG A 109 -14.89 14.75 -3.59
CA ARG A 109 -15.25 14.56 -2.19
C ARG A 109 -16.67 15.07 -1.96
N PHE A 110 -17.42 14.39 -1.11
CA PHE A 110 -18.72 14.93 -0.66
C PHE A 110 -18.53 16.19 0.21
N GLU A 111 -17.46 16.24 1.00
CA GLU A 111 -17.08 17.36 1.87
C GLU A 111 -15.55 17.44 2.04
N GLU A 112 -15.04 18.57 2.52
CA GLU A 112 -13.60 18.77 2.80
C GLU A 112 -13.08 17.83 3.91
N PRO A 113 -11.84 17.33 3.81
CA PRO A 113 -11.25 16.50 4.86
C PRO A 113 -11.17 17.24 6.20
N GLN A 114 -11.71 16.64 7.26
CA GLN A 114 -11.56 17.16 8.61
C GLN A 114 -10.24 16.67 9.21
N PRO A 115 -9.35 17.56 9.70
CA PRO A 115 -8.16 17.14 10.40
C PRO A 115 -8.54 16.35 11.65
N SER A 116 -7.91 15.19 11.86
CA SER A 116 -8.07 14.46 13.12
C SER A 116 -7.44 15.29 14.24
N GLY A 117 -8.27 15.84 15.13
CA GLY A 117 -7.84 16.48 16.37
C GLY A 117 -7.24 15.44 17.31
N LEU A 118 -5.93 15.19 17.15
CA LEU A 118 -5.08 14.45 18.09
C LEU A 118 -4.04 15.42 18.65
#